data_AF-A0A9D8I5E2-F1
#
_entry.id   AF-A0A9D8I5E2-F1
#
_cell.length_a   1.000
_cell.length_b   1.000
_cell.length_c   1.000
_cell.angle_alpha   90.00
_cell.angle_beta   90.00
_cell.angle_gamma   90.00
#
_symmetry.space_group_name_H-M   'P 1'
#
loop_
_entity.id
_entity.type
_entity.pdbx_description
1 polymer ?
#
loop_
_entity_poly.entity_id
_entity_poly.type
_entity_poly.pdbx_seq_one_letter_code
_entity_poly.pdbx_strand_id
1 'polypeptide(L)' 'MGVTVAPPPGAPEASVAELNRALELWIFQRNNPPKDLNDLVTAGYLKRLPSPPAGKRFVFDTRSMTVQVADK' A
#
# COMPACT_ATOMS: atom_id res chain seq x y z
N MET A 1 13.21 7.34 26.94
CA MET A 1 12.54 8.02 25.81
C MET A 1 12.77 7.17 24.57
N GLY A 2 11.73 6.48 24.10
CA GLY A 2 11.84 5.60 22.94
C GLY A 2 12.06 6.45 21.70
N VAL A 3 13.17 6.20 21.00
CA VAL A 3 13.45 6.74 19.68
C VAL A 3 12.24 6.43 18.80
N THR A 4 11.47 7.45 18.44
CA THR A 4 10.59 7.40 17.28
C THR A 4 11.56 7.34 16.10
N VAL A 5 11.89 6.11 15.70
CA VAL A 5 12.50 5.90 14.40
C VAL A 5 11.41 6.25 13.42
N ALA A 6 11.48 7.47 12.88
CA ALA A 6 10.86 7.72 11.59
C ALA A 6 11.35 6.58 10.69
N PRO A 7 10.45 5.74 10.14
CA PRO A 7 10.88 4.67 9.27
C PRO A 7 11.78 5.29 8.20
N PRO A 8 12.97 4.72 7.92
CA PRO A 8 13.84 5.24 6.88
C PRO A 8 13.02 5.46 5.60
N PRO A 9 13.22 6.55 4.85
CA PRO A 9 12.54 6.75 3.56
C PRO A 9 12.91 5.57 2.64
N GLY A 10 12.02 4.58 2.56
CA GLY A 10 12.29 3.25 2.02
C GLY A 10 11.78 2.06 2.86
N ALA A 11 11.18 2.31 4.04
CA ALA A 11 10.62 1.23 4.85
C ALA A 11 9.32 0.66 4.24
N PRO A 12 9.17 -0.67 4.21
CA PRO A 12 7.99 -1.37 3.68
C PRO A 12 6.68 -0.86 4.28
N GLU A 13 6.70 -0.61 5.58
CA GLU A 13 5.50 -0.26 6.36
C GLU A 13 4.94 1.10 5.98
N ALA A 14 5.79 2.09 5.66
CA ALA A 14 5.33 3.41 5.22
C ALA A 14 4.61 3.32 3.87
N SER A 15 5.19 2.56 2.93
CA SER A 15 4.59 2.33 1.62
C SER A 15 3.29 1.52 1.68
N VAL A 16 3.21 0.50 2.55
CA VAL A 16 1.97 -0.24 2.80
C VAL A 16 0.90 0.65 3.42
N ALA A 17 1.27 1.48 4.40
CA ALA A 17 0.32 2.39 5.02
C ALA A 17 -0.28 3.37 4.00
N GLU A 18 0.53 3.90 3.07
CA GLU A 18 0.05 4.73 1.96
C GLU A 18 -0.88 3.95 1.02
N LEU A 19 -0.49 2.73 0.65
CA LEU A 19 -1.29 1.84 -0.22
C LEU A 19 -2.64 1.48 0.41
N ASN A 20 -2.66 1.13 1.70
CA ASN A 20 -3.88 0.85 2.45
C ASN A 20 -4.78 2.08 2.51
N ARG A 21 -4.22 3.26 2.79
CA ARG A 21 -5.00 4.49 2.86
C ARG A 21 -5.64 4.84 1.51
N ALA A 22 -4.90 4.67 0.42
CA ALA A 22 -5.42 4.85 -0.94
C ALA A 22 -6.55 3.86 -1.25
N LEU A 23 -6.37 2.60 -0.84
CA LEU A 23 -7.33 1.52 -1.01
C LEU A 23 -8.62 1.71 -0.20
N GLU A 24 -8.50 2.13 1.06
CA GLU A 24 -9.65 2.50 1.89
C GLU A 24 -10.45 3.63 1.25
N LEU A 25 -9.79 4.70 0.79
CA LEU A 25 -10.44 5.81 0.10
C LEU A 25 -11.11 5.38 -1.20
N TRP A 26 -10.51 4.44 -1.94
CA TRP A 26 -11.09 3.87 -3.14
C TRP A 26 -12.39 3.11 -2.82
N ILE A 27 -12.32 2.17 -1.87
CA ILE A 27 -13.46 1.34 -1.49
C ILE A 27 -14.58 2.22 -0.93
N PHE A 28 -14.21 3.22 -0.13
CA PHE A 28 -15.17 4.18 0.41
C PHE A 28 -15.90 4.96 -0.69
N GLN A 29 -15.21 5.36 -1.76
CA GLN A 29 -15.81 6.14 -2.85
C GLN A 29 -16.56 5.28 -3.89
N ARG A 30 -16.02 4.11 -4.24
CA ARG A 30 -16.54 3.26 -5.32
C ARG A 30 -17.40 2.09 -4.84
N ASN A 31 -17.41 1.82 -3.53
CA ASN A 31 -18.00 0.63 -2.91
C ASN A 31 -17.53 -0.69 -3.56
N ASN A 32 -16.37 -0.68 -4.19
CA ASN A 32 -15.84 -1.81 -4.94
C ASN A 32 -14.32 -1.87 -4.78
N PRO A 33 -13.73 -3.03 -4.47
CA PRO A 33 -12.28 -3.14 -4.36
C PRO A 33 -11.61 -2.98 -5.74
N PRO A 34 -10.41 -2.35 -5.79
CA PRO A 34 -9.58 -2.39 -6.99
C PRO A 34 -9.12 -3.82 -7.24
N LYS A 35 -8.88 -4.17 -8.51
CA LYS A 35 -8.38 -5.50 -8.88
C LYS A 35 -6.91 -5.66 -8.48
N ASP A 36 -6.16 -4.56 -8.63
CA ASP A 36 -4.72 -4.52 -8.45
C ASP A 36 -4.29 -3.16 -7.89
N LEU A 37 -3.09 -3.11 -7.31
CA LEU A 37 -2.51 -1.85 -6.85
C LEU A 37 -2.33 -0.83 -7.99
N ASN A 38 -2.21 -1.31 -9.23
CA ASN A 38 -2.10 -0.44 -10.40
C ASN A 38 -3.40 0.35 -10.67
N ASP A 39 -4.56 -0.17 -10.25
CA ASP A 39 -5.83 0.56 -10.33
C ASP A 39 -5.74 1.84 -9.48
N LEU A 40 -5.18 1.75 -8.26
CA LEU A 40 -5.00 2.90 -7.36
C LEU A 40 -4.15 4.01 -8.00
N VAL A 41 -3.13 3.64 -8.76
CA VAL A 41 -2.32 4.60 -9.53
C VAL A 41 -3.13 5.18 -10.69
N THR A 42 -3.84 4.31 -11.41
CA THR A 42 -4.64 4.69 -12.58
C THR A 42 -5.78 5.65 -12.23
N ALA A 43 -6.45 5.47 -11.08
CA ALA A 43 -7.46 6.42 -10.63
C ALA A 43 -6.90 7.62 -9.86
N GLY A 44 -5.57 7.74 -9.75
CA GLY A 44 -4.91 8.92 -9.19
C GLY A 44 -4.87 8.98 -7.67
N TYR A 45 -5.24 7.90 -6.96
CA TYR A 45 -5.04 7.82 -5.51
C TYR A 45 -3.55 7.75 -5.15
N LEU A 46 -2.74 7.20 -6.05
CA LEU A 46 -1.29 7.12 -5.93
C LEU A 46 -0.62 7.72 -7.17
N LYS A 47 0.42 8.52 -6.97
CA LYS A 47 1.22 9.06 -8.09
C LYS A 47 2.02 7.99 -8.82
N ARG A 48 2.46 6.97 -8.08
CA ARG A 48 3.18 5.80 -8.57
C ARG A 48 3.08 4.70 -7.52
N LEU A 49 3.23 3.45 -7.93
CA LEU A 49 3.42 2.39 -6.95
C LEU A 49 4.75 2.64 -6.22
N PRO A 50 4.75 2.61 -4.87
CA PRO A 50 6.00 2.58 -4.13
C PRO A 50 6.78 1.35 -4.57
N SER A 51 8.10 1.46 -4.59
CA SER A 51 8.95 0.30 -4.87
C SER A 51 8.99 -0.59 -3.63
N PRO A 52 8.73 -1.90 -3.77
CA PRO A 52 8.81 -2.78 -2.63
C PRO A 52 10.26 -2.83 -2.12
N PRO A 53 10.46 -2.95 -0.80
CA PRO A 53 11.78 -3.03 -0.21
C PRO A 53 12.48 -4.34 -0.57
N ALA A 54 13.80 -4.36 -0.41
CA ALA A 54 14.66 -5.46 -0.83
C ALA A 54 14.14 -6.83 -0.35
N GLY A 55 13.95 -7.75 -1.31
CA GLY A 55 13.49 -9.12 -1.07
C GLY A 55 11.99 -9.28 -0.82
N LYS A 56 11.20 -8.21 -0.89
CA LYS A 56 9.76 -8.23 -0.60
C LYS A 56 8.94 -7.75 -1.79
N ARG A 57 7.62 -7.99 -1.76
CA ARG A 57 6.64 -7.53 -2.75
C ARG A 57 5.37 -7.08 -2.04
N PHE A 58 4.75 -6.02 -2.56
CA PHE A 58 3.39 -5.66 -2.16
C PHE A 58 2.40 -6.65 -2.77
N VAL A 59 1.65 -7.32 -1.90
CA VAL A 59 0.58 -8.25 -2.26
C VAL A 59 -0.73 -7.63 -1.80
N PHE A 60 -1.68 -7.53 -2.71
CA PHE A 60 -3.02 -7.09 -2.37
C PHE A 60 -3.82 -8.30 -1.88
N ASP A 61 -4.27 -8.25 -0.62
CA ASP A 61 -5.13 -9.24 -0.01
C ASP A 61 -6.60 -8.85 -0.20
N THR A 62 -7.30 -9.57 -1.08
CA THR A 62 -8.71 -9.31 -1.39
C THR A 62 -9.64 -9.73 -0.26
N ARG A 63 -9.20 -10.57 0.67
CA ARG A 63 -10.00 -10.99 1.83
C ARG A 63 -10.11 -9.89 2.87
N SER A 64 -8.99 -9.29 3.19
CA SER A 64 -8.86 -8.23 4.18
C SER A 64 -8.96 -6.84 3.56
N MET A 65 -9.08 -6.76 2.24
CA MET A 65 -9.10 -5.51 1.47
C MET A 65 -7.94 -4.59 1.86
N THR A 66 -6.76 -5.17 2.05
CA THR A 66 -5.55 -4.46 2.45
C THR A 66 -4.35 -4.96 1.67
N VAL A 67 -3.34 -4.12 1.57
CA VAL A 67 -2.05 -4.42 1.00
C VAL A 67 -1.14 -4.90 2.11
N GLN A 68 -0.45 -6.00 1.84
CA GLN A 68 0.52 -6.58 2.75
C GLN A 68 1.87 -6.68 2.06
N VAL A 69 2.93 -6.70 2.85
CA VAL A 69 4.25 -7.03 2.34
C VAL A 69 4.45 -8.52 2.48
N ALA A 70 4.56 -9.22 1.35
CA ALA A 70 5.01 -10.60 1.32
C ALA A 70 6.51 -10.64 1.02
N ASP A 71 7.19 -11.63 1.60
CA ASP A 71 8.54 -11.99 1.18
C ASP A 71 8.48 -12.63 -0.22
N LYS A 72 9.47 -12.33 -1.08
CA LYS A 72 9.53 -12.81 -2.45
C LYS A 72 9.89 -14.29 -2.52
#